data_AF-A0A7X6P3B4-F1
#
_entry.id   AF-A0A7X6P3B4-F1
#
_cell.length_a   1.000
_cell.length_b   1.000
_cell.length_c   1.000
_cell.angle_alpha   90.00
_cell.angle_beta   90.00
_cell.angle_gamma   90.00
#
_symmetry.space_group_name_H-M   'P 1'
#
loop_
_entity.id
_entity.type
_entity.pdbx_description
1 polymer ?
#
loop_
_entity_poly.entity_id
_entity_poly.type
_entity_poly.pdbx_seq_one_letter_code
_entity_poly.pdbx_strand_id
1 'polypeptide(L)' 'AAPSVASITLTLNDGRTVVWGTTDRTGEKAEKLAALLTQPGRVYDVSSPDLPTVK' A
#
# COMPACT_ATOMS: atom_id res chain seq x y z
N ALA A 1 -8.71 -9.41 -20.95
CA ALA A 1 -7.88 -8.77 -19.93
C ALA A 1 -7.02 -9.84 -19.28
N ALA A 2 -5.70 -9.65 -19.16
CA ALA A 2 -4.84 -10.60 -18.45
C ALA A 2 -5.13 -10.51 -16.94
N PRO A 3 -5.23 -11.64 -16.22
CA PRO A 3 -5.38 -11.61 -14.77
C PRO A 3 -4.14 -10.93 -14.18
N SER A 4 -4.34 -9.92 -13.32
CA SER A 4 -3.23 -9.15 -12.75
C SER A 4 -2.32 -10.05 -11.92
N VAL A 5 -1.04 -10.02 -12.28
CA VAL A 5 0.12 -10.59 -11.58
C VAL A 5 0.04 -10.22 -10.09
N ALA A 6 0.04 -11.23 -9.22
CA ALA A 6 0.09 -11.17 -7.75
C ALA A 6 -0.17 -9.80 -7.06
N SER A 7 -1.34 -9.66 -6.40
CA SER A 7 -1.62 -8.56 -5.48
C SER A 7 -1.18 -8.90 -4.05
N ILE A 8 -0.27 -8.11 -3.48
CA ILE A 8 0.21 -8.22 -2.10
C ILE A 8 -0.62 -7.30 -1.21
N THR A 9 -1.09 -7.84 -0.09
CA THR A 9 -1.72 -7.08 0.99
C THR A 9 -1.00 -7.43 2.29
N LEU A 10 -0.66 -6.41 3.06
CA LEU A 10 0.02 -6.54 4.35
C LEU A 10 -0.97 -6.18 5.46
N THR A 11 -1.00 -6.96 6.52
CA THR A 11 -1.70 -6.62 7.75
C THR A 11 -0.67 -6.19 8.78
N LEU A 12 -0.82 -4.98 9.29
CA LEU A 12 0.02 -4.45 10.36
C LEU A 12 -0.42 -5.04 11.69
N ASN A 13 0.52 -5.06 12.63
CA ASN A 13 0.34 -5.60 13.98
C ASN A 13 -0.72 -4.85 14.82
N ASP A 14 -1.06 -3.62 14.46
CA ASP A 14 -2.16 -2.85 15.06
C ASP A 14 -3.53 -3.06 14.36
N GLY A 15 -3.59 -3.97 13.39
CA GLY A 15 -4.80 -4.32 12.65
C GLY A 15 -5.09 -3.43 11.44
N ARG A 16 -4.19 -2.50 11.07
CA ARG A 16 -4.32 -1.71 9.83
C ARG A 16 -3.93 -2.55 8.61
N THR A 17 -4.49 -2.21 7.46
CA THR A 17 -4.27 -2.92 6.18
C THR A 17 -3.50 -2.05 5.22
N VAL A 18 -2.51 -2.61 4.54
CA VAL A 18 -1.77 -1.96 3.46
C VAL A 18 -1.96 -2.73 2.17
N VAL A 19 -2.49 -2.08 1.14
CA VAL A 19 -2.59 -2.62 -0.21
C VAL A 19 -1.32 -2.24 -0.96
N TRP A 20 -0.48 -3.23 -1.26
CA TRP A 20 0.83 -3.02 -1.88
C TRP A 20 0.83 -3.27 -3.40
N GLY A 21 -0.09 -4.11 -3.89
CA GLY A 21 -0.11 -4.50 -5.30
C GLY A 21 1.07 -5.41 -5.64
N THR A 22 1.81 -5.12 -6.71
CA THR A 22 2.97 -5.92 -7.13
C THR A 22 4.27 -5.52 -6.40
N THR A 23 5.33 -6.31 -6.58
CA THR A 23 6.68 -6.02 -6.07
C THR A 23 7.42 -4.91 -6.83
N ASP A 24 6.79 -4.26 -7.80
CA ASP A 24 7.39 -3.15 -8.54
C ASP A 24 7.47 -1.88 -7.68
N ARG A 25 8.53 -1.09 -7.88
CA ARG A 25 8.77 0.21 -7.20
C ARG A 25 8.64 0.12 -5.67
N THR A 26 9.08 -0.99 -5.07
CA THR A 26 8.95 -1.24 -3.62
C THR A 26 9.58 -0.16 -2.74
N GLY A 27 10.71 0.42 -3.16
CA GLY A 27 11.34 1.53 -2.44
C GLY A 27 10.44 2.76 -2.35
N GLU A 28 9.91 3.23 -3.49
CA GLU A 28 9.01 4.37 -3.52
C GLU A 28 7.72 4.11 -2.72
N LYS A 29 7.15 2.91 -2.84
CA LYS A 29 5.97 2.50 -2.06
C LYS A 29 6.23 2.54 -0.55
N ALA A 30 7.42 2.14 -0.11
CA ALA A 30 7.80 2.18 1.31
C ALA A 30 7.89 3.62 1.83
N GLU A 31 8.48 4.53 1.05
CA GLU A 31 8.56 5.96 1.40
C GLU A 31 7.16 6.58 1.50
N LYS A 32 6.28 6.30 0.52
CA LYS A 32 4.88 6.77 0.55
C LYS A 32 4.11 6.19 1.73
N LEU A 33 4.29 4.90 2.01
CA LEU A 33 3.65 4.24 3.15
C LEU A 33 4.05 4.90 4.47
N ALA A 34 5.34 5.19 4.67
CA ALA A 34 5.83 5.84 5.89
C ALA A 34 5.12 7.19 6.13
N ALA A 35 4.92 8.00 5.08
CA ALA A 35 4.18 9.25 5.18
C ALA A 35 2.68 9.02 5.47
N LEU A 36 2.04 8.05 4.80
CA LEU A 36 0.62 7.75 5.00
C LEU A 36 0.32 7.23 6.42
N LEU A 37 1.21 6.44 7.02
CA LEU A 37 1.03 5.90 8.38
C LEU A 37 0.95 6.97 9.47
N THR A 38 1.35 8.22 9.17
CA THR A 38 1.18 9.38 10.06
C THR A 38 -0.26 9.92 10.08
N GLN A 39 -1.07 9.56 9.07
CA GLN A 39 -2.45 9.96 8.96
C GLN A 39 -3.38 8.93 9.61
N PRO A 40 -4.45 9.38 10.27
CA PRO A 40 -5.46 8.48 10.83
C PRO A 40 -6.14 7.72 9.68
N GLY A 41 -6.21 6.40 9.82
CA GLY A 41 -6.81 5.52 8.82
C GLY A 41 -6.66 4.06 9.20
N ARG A 42 -7.40 3.21 8.50
CA ARG A 42 -7.32 1.75 8.67
C ARG A 42 -6.83 1.05 7.42
N VAL A 43 -7.00 1.67 6.24
CA VAL A 43 -6.55 1.09 4.97
C VAL A 43 -5.66 2.09 4.24
N TYR A 44 -4.44 1.66 3.92
CA TYR A 44 -3.46 2.44 3.17
C TYR A 44 -3.19 1.76 1.83
N ASP A 45 -3.55 2.42 0.74
CA ASP A 45 -3.28 1.91 -0.60
C ASP A 45 -2.04 2.60 -1.17
N VAL A 46 -0.99 1.80 -1.41
CA VAL A 46 0.25 2.20 -2.07
C VAL A 46 0.51 1.37 -3.33
N SER A 47 -0.52 0.71 -3.87
CA SER A 47 -0.41 -0.07 -5.11
C SER A 47 -0.02 0.81 -6.30
N SER A 48 -0.47 2.07 -6.30
CA SER A 48 -0.05 3.14 -7.19
C SER A 48 0.75 4.20 -6.41
N PRO A 49 2.09 4.22 -6.48
CA PRO A 49 2.91 5.16 -5.71
C PRO A 49 2.68 6.64 -6.09
N ASP A 50 2.12 6.89 -7.27
CA ASP A 50 1.78 8.23 -7.76
C ASP A 50 0.45 8.75 -7.15
N LEU A 51 -0.40 7.86 -6.63
CA LEU A 51 -1.70 8.18 -6.04
C LEU A 51 -1.97 7.34 -4.77
N PRO A 52 -1.17 7.49 -3.71
CA PRO A 52 -1.42 6.80 -2.45
C PRO A 52 -2.70 7.32 -1.78
N THR A 53 -3.52 6.42 -1.23
CA THR A 53 -4.77 6.80 -0.55
C THR A 53 -4.87 6.20 0.85
N VAL A 54 -5.54 6.92 1.76
CA VAL A 54 -5.90 6.45 3.10
C VAL A 54 -7.42 6.47 3.27
N LYS A 55 -7.97 5.42 3.88
CA LYS A 55 -9.39 5.29 4.25
C LYS A 55 -9.55 4.88 5.71
#